data_AF-A0A924EHR7-F1
#
_entry.id   AF-A0A924EHR7-F1
#
_cell.length_a   1.000
_cell.length_b   1.000
_cell.length_c   1.000
_cell.angle_alpha   90.00
_cell.angle_beta   90.00
_cell.angle_gamma   90.00
#
_symmetry.space_group_name_H-M   'P 1'
#
loop_
_entity.id
_entity.type
_entity.pdbx_description
1 polymer ?
#
loop_
_entity_poly.entity_id
_entity_poly.type
_entity_poly.pdbx_seq_one_letter_code
_entity_poly.pdbx_strand_id
1 'polypeptide(L)'
;MDKRHFLHASLLCAALLTGFSAQAQVVEPKAVVQQYAALVEANYSDVLTSAQALQKAIHTFTATPSAQGLEDARKAWLAAREWYGQTEAFRFYSGPIDDERGPEGRLNSWPLDESYIDSVLGKPKAG
;
A
#
# COMPACT_ATOMS: atom_id res chain seq x y z
N MET A 1 -22.63 -45.30 -47.89
CA MET A 1 -21.31 -44.92 -48.44
C MET A 1 -21.39 -43.47 -48.87
N ASP A 2 -20.79 -42.54 -48.14
CA ASP A 2 -20.01 -41.50 -48.81
C ASP A 2 -19.04 -40.79 -47.86
N LYS A 3 -17.87 -40.52 -48.42
CA LYS A 3 -16.61 -40.14 -47.80
C LYS A 3 -16.63 -38.67 -47.40
N ARG A 4 -16.39 -38.38 -46.12
CA ARG A 4 -15.78 -37.11 -45.70
C ARG A 4 -14.66 -37.40 -44.72
N HIS A 5 -13.59 -37.95 -45.28
CA HIS A 5 -12.31 -38.11 -44.65
C HIS A 5 -11.58 -36.75 -44.58
N PHE A 6 -11.14 -36.40 -43.38
CA PHE A 6 -9.80 -35.92 -43.06
C PHE A 6 -9.15 -34.90 -44.02
N LEU A 7 -9.42 -33.61 -43.81
CA LEU A 7 -8.68 -32.45 -44.35
C LEU A 7 -9.04 -31.30 -43.39
N HIS A 8 -8.23 -30.76 -42.48
CA HIS A 8 -6.81 -30.46 -42.49
C HIS A 8 -6.32 -30.39 -41.04
N ALA A 9 -5.65 -31.44 -40.56
CA ALA A 9 -4.86 -31.39 -39.33
C ALA A 9 -3.39 -31.21 -39.72
N SER A 10 -3.03 -30.02 -40.20
CA SER A 10 -1.64 -29.63 -40.48
C SER A 10 -1.58 -28.13 -40.66
N LEU A 11 -0.58 -27.50 -40.02
CA LEU A 11 -0.25 -26.07 -40.00
C LEU A 11 -0.82 -25.30 -38.80
N LEU A 12 -0.16 -25.44 -37.65
CA LEU A 12 0.37 -24.32 -36.85
C LEU A 12 1.18 -24.89 -35.65
N CYS A 13 2.24 -25.63 -35.95
CA CYS A 13 3.21 -26.09 -34.94
C CYS A 13 4.66 -25.76 -35.36
N ALA A 14 4.86 -24.71 -36.16
CA ALA A 14 6.17 -24.32 -36.69
C ALA A 14 6.48 -22.83 -36.44
N ALA A 15 6.31 -22.37 -35.21
CA ALA A 15 6.76 -21.03 -34.78
C ALA A 15 7.33 -21.01 -33.35
N LEU A 16 7.91 -22.12 -32.87
CA LEU A 16 8.53 -22.21 -31.54
C LEU A 16 10.05 -22.47 -31.58
N LEU A 17 10.72 -22.14 -32.69
CA LEU A 17 12.18 -22.31 -32.83
C LEU A 17 12.95 -21.06 -33.27
N THR A 18 12.32 -19.89 -33.31
CA THR A 18 13.11 -18.65 -33.19
C THR A 18 13.43 -18.47 -31.72
N GLY A 19 14.60 -18.96 -31.31
CA GLY A 19 15.17 -18.65 -30.01
C GLY A 19 15.15 -17.15 -29.82
N PHE A 20 14.19 -16.67 -29.02
CA PHE A 20 14.28 -15.34 -28.45
C PHE A 20 15.43 -15.46 -27.46
N SER A 21 16.64 -15.12 -27.91
CA SER A 21 17.71 -14.81 -26.99
C SER A 21 17.21 -13.63 -26.18
N ALA A 22 16.67 -13.89 -25.00
CA ALA A 22 16.44 -12.86 -24.01
C ALA A 22 17.82 -12.31 -23.65
N GLN A 23 18.24 -11.27 -24.37
CA GLN A 23 19.42 -10.50 -24.00
C GLN A 23 19.09 -9.91 -22.64
N ALA A 24 19.79 -10.38 -21.61
CA ALA A 24 19.69 -9.78 -20.28
C ALA A 24 20.04 -8.30 -20.45
N GLN A 25 19.01 -7.45 -20.32
CA GLN A 25 19.23 -6.01 -20.37
C GLN A 25 20.05 -5.66 -19.13
N VAL A 26 21.22 -5.05 -19.33
CA VAL A 26 22.03 -4.58 -18.21
C VAL A 26 21.23 -3.48 -17.51
N VAL A 27 20.78 -3.75 -16.30
CA VAL A 27 20.09 -2.75 -15.48
C VAL A 27 21.14 -1.98 -14.70
N GLU A 28 21.31 -0.72 -15.05
CA GLU A 28 22.25 0.17 -14.36
C GLU A 28 21.78 0.44 -12.91
N PRO A 29 22.68 0.40 -11.91
CA PRO A 29 22.32 0.68 -10.51
C PRO A 29 21.56 1.99 -10.33
N LYS A 30 21.91 3.03 -11.10
CA LYS A 30 21.21 4.32 -11.09
C LYS A 30 19.73 4.19 -11.48
N ALA A 31 19.41 3.36 -12.48
CA ALA A 31 18.03 3.15 -12.92
C ALA A 31 17.21 2.43 -11.83
N VAL A 32 17.83 1.48 -11.11
CA VAL A 32 17.20 0.80 -9.95
C VAL A 32 16.85 1.80 -8.86
N VAL A 33 17.79 2.66 -8.47
CA VAL A 33 17.56 3.66 -7.41
C VAL A 33 16.49 4.68 -7.81
N GLN A 34 16.46 5.12 -9.07
CA GLN A 34 15.43 6.02 -9.58
C GLN A 34 14.04 5.37 -9.55
N GLN A 35 13.93 4.12 -10.00
CA GLN A 35 12.66 3.40 -9.97
C GLN A 35 12.20 3.13 -8.54
N TYR A 36 13.13 2.82 -7.63
CA TYR A 36 12.85 2.67 -6.21
C TYR A 36 12.27 3.96 -5.63
N ALA A 37 12.91 5.11 -5.86
CA ALA A 37 12.42 6.40 -5.38
C ALA A 37 11.02 6.73 -5.91
N ALA A 38 10.75 6.46 -7.19
CA ALA A 38 9.44 6.64 -7.80
C ALA A 38 8.36 5.73 -7.16
N LEU A 39 8.71 4.48 -6.85
CA LEU A 39 7.82 3.55 -6.14
C LEU A 39 7.50 4.04 -4.72
N VAL A 40 8.52 4.51 -4.00
CA VAL A 40 8.36 5.04 -2.63
C VAL A 40 7.45 6.27 -2.64
N GLU A 41 7.64 7.20 -3.57
CA GLU A 41 6.79 8.38 -3.73
C GLU A 41 5.34 8.01 -4.03
N ALA A 42 5.12 7.08 -4.98
CA ALA A 42 3.78 6.61 -5.32
C ALA A 42 3.08 5.98 -4.10
N ASN A 43 3.80 5.13 -3.36
CA ASN A 43 3.23 4.47 -2.18
C ASN A 43 2.88 5.48 -1.07
N TYR A 44 3.75 6.46 -0.78
CA TYR A 44 3.43 7.52 0.18
C TYR A 44 2.26 8.41 -0.28
N SER A 45 2.07 8.59 -1.59
CA SER A 45 0.93 9.32 -2.14
C SER A 45 -0.39 8.56 -1.92
N ASP A 46 -0.37 7.22 -2.07
CA ASP A 46 -1.52 6.36 -1.76
C ASP A 46 -1.84 6.35 -0.25
N VAL A 47 -0.80 6.34 0.60
CA VAL A 47 -0.96 6.50 2.05
C VAL A 47 -1.59 7.85 2.40
N LEU A 48 -1.13 8.95 1.80
CA LEU A 48 -1.71 10.27 2.05
C LEU A 48 -3.19 10.31 1.66
N THR A 49 -3.51 9.78 0.48
CA THR A 49 -4.89 9.75 -0.04
C THR A 49 -5.81 8.95 0.88
N SER A 50 -5.38 7.77 1.32
CA SER A 50 -6.18 6.92 2.21
C SER A 50 -6.27 7.49 3.64
N ALA A 51 -5.22 8.14 4.15
CA ALA A 51 -5.23 8.83 5.44
C ALA A 51 -6.19 10.03 5.44
N GLN A 52 -6.28 10.79 4.35
CA GLN A 52 -7.26 11.87 4.20
C GLN A 52 -8.71 11.33 4.17
N ALA A 53 -8.94 10.19 3.52
CA ALA A 53 -10.23 9.52 3.53
C ALA A 53 -10.62 9.05 4.96
N LEU A 54 -9.67 8.47 5.70
CA LEU A 54 -9.84 8.11 7.11
C LEU A 54 -10.17 9.34 7.96
N GLN A 55 -9.39 10.43 7.83
CA GLN A 55 -9.65 11.67 8.57
C GLN A 55 -11.07 12.18 8.33
N LYS A 56 -11.53 12.18 7.07
CA LYS A 56 -12.90 12.58 6.72
C LYS A 56 -13.94 11.68 7.38
N ALA A 57 -13.76 10.37 7.36
CA ALA A 57 -14.68 9.42 8.00
C ALA A 57 -14.76 9.64 9.52
N ILE A 58 -13.61 9.85 10.18
CA ILE A 58 -13.53 10.18 11.61
C ILE A 58 -14.28 11.48 11.89
N HIS A 59 -14.00 12.55 11.14
CA HIS A 59 -14.67 13.84 11.33
C HIS A 59 -16.19 13.74 11.16
N THR A 60 -16.67 12.99 10.15
CA THR A 60 -18.10 12.74 9.98
C THR A 60 -18.69 12.01 11.19
N PHE A 61 -18.02 10.97 11.68
CA PHE A 61 -18.48 10.24 12.86
C PHE A 61 -18.50 11.11 14.12
N THR A 62 -17.43 11.87 14.39
CA THR A 62 -17.34 12.69 15.62
C THR A 62 -18.28 13.89 15.60
N ALA A 63 -18.62 14.42 14.42
CA ALA A 63 -19.61 15.49 14.29
C ALA A 63 -21.04 15.02 14.56
N THR A 64 -21.39 13.81 14.10
CA THR A 64 -22.72 13.21 14.32
C THR A 64 -22.58 11.72 14.67
N PRO A 65 -22.34 11.40 15.95
CA PRO A 65 -22.07 10.03 16.37
C PRO A 65 -23.24 9.09 16.08
N SER A 66 -22.94 7.97 15.40
CA SER A 66 -23.91 6.90 15.11
C SER A 66 -23.19 5.56 14.93
N ALA A 67 -23.93 4.46 15.08
CA ALA A 67 -23.39 3.12 14.86
C ALA A 67 -22.85 2.94 13.42
N GLN A 68 -23.58 3.47 12.43
CA GLN A 68 -23.14 3.43 11.03
C GLN A 68 -21.89 4.27 10.81
N GLY A 69 -21.82 5.50 11.36
CA GLY A 69 -20.65 6.36 11.22
C GLY A 69 -19.39 5.74 11.86
N LEU A 70 -19.54 5.06 12.99
CA LEU A 70 -18.43 4.33 13.62
C LEU A 70 -17.96 3.16 12.75
N GLU A 71 -18.89 2.42 12.14
CA GLU A 71 -18.57 1.34 11.21
C GLU A 71 -17.83 1.85 9.96
N ASP A 72 -18.27 3.00 9.42
CA ASP A 72 -17.61 3.63 8.27
C ASP A 72 -16.18 4.09 8.62
N ALA A 73 -15.97 4.65 9.82
CA ALA A 73 -14.65 5.02 10.30
C ALA A 73 -13.71 3.81 10.48
N ARG A 74 -14.23 2.69 11.01
CA ARG A 74 -13.45 1.43 11.12
C ARG A 74 -13.04 0.88 9.76
N LYS A 75 -13.95 0.87 8.79
CA LYS A 75 -13.64 0.44 7.41
C LYS A 75 -12.59 1.33 6.77
N ALA A 76 -12.70 2.65 6.95
CA ALA A 76 -11.70 3.58 6.45
C ALA A 76 -10.33 3.37 7.11
N TRP A 77 -10.29 3.01 8.40
CA TRP A 77 -9.04 2.71 9.10
C TRP A 77 -8.37 1.47 8.53
N LEU A 78 -9.14 0.37 8.33
CA LEU A 78 -8.62 -0.85 7.71
C LEU A 78 -8.06 -0.58 6.31
N ALA A 79 -8.78 0.21 5.50
CA ALA A 79 -8.35 0.56 4.16
C ALA A 79 -7.06 1.41 4.16
N ALA A 80 -6.94 2.39 5.06
CA ALA A 80 -5.72 3.19 5.20
C ALA A 80 -4.54 2.38 5.74
N ARG A 81 -4.80 1.42 6.64
CA ARG A 81 -3.77 0.56 7.22
C ARG A 81 -3.07 -0.30 6.17
N GLU A 82 -3.82 -0.80 5.18
CA GLU A 82 -3.26 -1.63 4.11
C GLU A 82 -2.19 -0.87 3.31
N TRP A 83 -2.47 0.38 2.95
CA TRP A 83 -1.49 1.23 2.24
C TRP A 83 -0.29 1.56 3.11
N TYR A 84 -0.51 1.94 4.38
CA TYR A 84 0.58 2.23 5.29
C TYR A 84 1.49 1.01 5.49
N GLY A 85 0.94 -0.20 5.61
CA GLY A 85 1.71 -1.43 5.80
C GLY A 85 2.73 -1.70 4.69
N GLN A 86 2.43 -1.32 3.45
CA GLN A 86 3.39 -1.45 2.34
C GLN A 86 4.62 -0.55 2.52
N THR A 87 4.49 0.57 3.22
CA THR A 87 5.61 1.48 3.48
C THR A 87 6.64 0.91 4.45
N GLU A 88 6.31 -0.16 5.18
CA GLU A 88 7.26 -0.77 6.12
C GLU A 88 8.51 -1.33 5.41
N ALA A 89 8.39 -1.67 4.12
CA ALA A 89 9.51 -2.04 3.26
C ALA A 89 10.53 -0.89 3.03
N PHE A 90 10.16 0.35 3.37
CA PHE A 90 10.97 1.55 3.18
C PHE A 90 11.56 2.07 4.50
N ARG A 91 11.60 1.23 5.54
CA ARG A 91 12.25 1.53 6.83
C ARG A 91 13.69 1.00 6.86
N PHE A 92 14.42 1.41 7.90
CA PHE A 92 15.75 0.95 8.30
C PHE A 92 16.91 1.45 7.44
N TYR A 93 16.78 2.66 6.90
CA TYR A 93 17.89 3.33 6.21
C TYR A 93 17.96 4.84 6.47
N SER A 94 17.30 5.33 7.54
CA SER A 94 17.28 6.76 7.89
C SER A 94 16.73 7.64 6.76
N GLY A 95 15.67 7.14 6.12
CA GLY A 95 14.91 7.86 5.11
C GLY A 95 13.82 8.73 5.73
N PRO A 96 12.89 9.27 4.91
CA PRO A 96 11.87 10.20 5.38
C PRO A 96 10.95 9.68 6.50
N ILE A 97 10.78 8.35 6.63
CA ILE A 97 9.90 7.71 7.62
C ILE A 97 10.59 7.48 8.97
N ASP A 98 11.89 7.19 8.96
CA ASP A 98 12.65 6.63 10.10
C ASP A 98 13.97 7.36 10.41
N ASP A 99 14.21 8.55 9.84
CA ASP A 99 15.28 9.43 10.32
C ASP A 99 15.02 9.92 11.76
N GLU A 100 15.98 10.61 12.37
CA GLU A 100 15.88 11.11 13.75
C GLU A 100 14.65 12.00 14.02
N ARG A 101 14.08 12.59 12.97
CA ARG A 101 12.89 13.46 13.01
C ARG A 101 11.69 12.82 12.29
N GLY A 102 11.82 11.57 11.89
CA GLY A 102 10.88 10.82 11.09
C GLY A 102 9.52 10.66 11.80
N PRO A 103 8.43 10.50 11.04
CA PRO A 103 7.11 10.38 11.61
C PRO A 103 6.82 9.02 12.25
N GLU A 104 7.66 7.99 12.09
CA GLU A 104 7.26 6.63 12.39
C GLU A 104 6.78 6.40 13.83
N GLY A 105 7.54 6.88 14.82
CA GLY A 105 7.14 6.78 16.22
C GLY A 105 5.81 7.47 16.53
N ARG A 106 5.36 8.44 15.71
CA ARG A 106 4.06 9.10 15.90
C ARG A 106 2.92 8.42 15.16
N LEU A 107 3.22 7.65 14.12
CA LEU A 107 2.21 7.03 13.26
C LEU A 107 1.82 5.62 13.73
N ASN A 108 2.79 4.83 14.19
CA ASN A 108 2.64 3.39 14.39
C ASN A 108 3.34 2.90 15.67
N SER A 109 3.29 3.71 16.73
CA SER A 109 3.80 3.30 18.03
C SER A 109 3.06 2.07 18.56
N TRP A 110 3.83 1.07 18.97
CA TRP A 110 3.36 -0.11 19.68
C TRP A 110 4.48 -0.63 20.61
N PRO A 111 4.21 -1.03 21.87
CA PRO A 111 2.90 -1.00 22.54
C PRO A 111 2.43 0.42 22.89
N LEU A 112 1.13 0.56 23.16
CA LEU A 112 0.55 1.79 23.69
C LEU A 112 0.52 1.73 25.22
N ASP A 113 0.73 2.89 25.86
CA ASP A 113 0.39 3.06 27.28
C ASP A 113 -1.10 3.41 27.40
N GLU A 114 -1.92 2.37 27.53
CA GLU A 114 -3.37 2.49 27.56
C GLU A 114 -3.88 3.35 28.74
N SER A 115 -3.09 3.50 29.81
CA SER A 115 -3.45 4.33 30.96
C SER A 115 -3.62 5.81 30.62
N TYR A 116 -3.01 6.26 29.51
CA TYR A 116 -3.11 7.64 29.01
C TYR A 116 -4.16 7.82 27.90
N ILE A 117 -4.84 6.75 27.46
CA ILE A 117 -5.87 6.81 26.41
C ILE A 117 -7.23 7.21 27.00
N ASP A 118 -7.66 6.54 28.07
CA ASP A 118 -9.00 6.75 28.67
C ASP A 118 -9.09 8.02 29.53
N SER A 119 -7.97 8.43 30.14
CA SER A 119 -7.91 9.68 30.90
C SER A 119 -6.49 10.20 30.98
N VAL A 120 -6.28 11.49 30.73
CA VAL A 120 -5.02 12.16 31.04
C VAL A 120 -5.15 12.79 32.43
N LEU A 121 -4.42 12.24 33.41
CA LEU A 121 -4.39 12.80 34.76
C LEU A 121 -4.02 14.30 34.71
N GLY A 122 -4.91 15.15 35.22
CA GLY A 122 -4.70 16.61 35.26
C GLY A 122 -5.01 17.38 33.96
N LYS A 123 -5.52 16.72 32.91
CA LYS A 123 -5.91 17.41 31.65
C LYS A 123 -7.31 16.95 31.16
N PRO A 124 -8.39 17.41 31.80
CA PRO A 124 -9.78 17.02 31.46
C PRO A 124 -10.26 17.51 30.08
N LYS A 125 -9.44 18.24 29.32
CA LYS A 125 -9.71 18.72 27.96
C LYS A 125 -8.68 18.19 26.94
N ALA A 126 -8.03 17.06 27.25
CA ALA A 126 -7.02 16.48 26.37
C ALA A 126 -7.62 15.73 25.17
N GLY A 127 -8.95 15.55 25.13
CA GLY A 127 -9.71 15.00 24.00
C GLY A 127 -10.54 16.07 23.31
#